data_AF-A0A382YH70-F1
#
_entry.id   AF-A0A382YH70-F1
#
_cell.length_a   1.000
_cell.length_b   1.000
_cell.length_c   1.000
_cell.angle_alpha   90.00
_cell.angle_beta   90.00
_cell.angle_gamma   90.00
#
_symmetry.space_group_name_H-M   'P 1'
#
loop_
_entity.id
_entity.type
_entity.pdbx_description
1 polymer ?
#
loop_
_entity_poly.entity_id
_entity_poly.type
_entity_poly.pdbx_seq_one_letter_code
_entity_poly.pdbx_strand_id
1 'polypeptide(L)'
;MNNKKFTLSDNFVSKYVRRKPPFGFNGLGELVYMRTYSRIKDNGKNERWYETVRRVVEGTYTMQMNWINEHQLGWNAWQAQ
;
A
#
# COMPACT_ATOMS: atom_id res chain seq x y z
N MET A 1 11.95 7.30 19.66
CA MET A 1 11.64 6.00 19.02
C MET A 1 11.85 6.15 17.52
N ASN A 2 12.84 5.47 16.94
CA ASN A 2 13.04 5.46 15.49
C ASN A 2 11.88 4.69 14.86
N ASN A 3 10.86 5.41 14.40
CA ASN A 3 9.66 4.87 13.78
C ASN A 3 10.00 4.44 12.34
N LYS A 4 10.86 3.42 12.20
CA LYS A 4 11.21 2.86 10.89
C LYS A 4 9.93 2.33 10.26
N LYS A 5 9.63 2.78 9.05
CA LYS A 5 8.50 2.30 8.25
C LYS A 5 9.04 1.40 7.15
N PHE A 6 8.34 0.30 6.91
CA PHE A 6 8.58 -0.50 5.72
C PHE A 6 8.08 0.29 4.51
N THR A 7 8.89 0.35 3.46
CA THR A 7 8.56 1.07 2.22
C THR A 7 8.91 0.23 1.01
N LEU A 8 8.07 0.28 -0.01
CA LEU A 8 8.33 -0.30 -1.32
C LEU A 8 9.14 0.69 -2.15
N SER A 9 10.09 0.19 -2.93
CA SER A 9 10.85 1.05 -3.85
C SER A 9 9.93 1.64 -4.93
N ASP A 10 10.15 2.91 -5.27
CA ASP A 10 9.36 3.58 -6.31
C ASP A 10 9.53 2.89 -7.67
N ASN A 11 10.71 2.32 -7.95
CA ASN A 11 10.95 1.51 -9.15
C ASN A 11 10.04 0.28 -9.22
N PHE A 12 9.76 -0.39 -8.10
CA PHE A 12 8.81 -1.49 -8.06
C PHE A 12 7.38 -0.99 -8.29
N VAL A 13 6.97 0.08 -7.59
CA VAL A 13 5.61 0.65 -7.68
C VAL A 13 5.31 1.19 -9.08
N SER A 14 6.29 1.76 -9.76
CA SER A 14 6.16 2.34 -11.11
C SER A 14 5.56 1.35 -12.14
N LYS A 15 5.82 0.05 -11.95
CA LYS A 15 5.30 -1.05 -12.79
C LYS A 15 3.77 -1.18 -12.77
N TYR A 16 3.11 -0.57 -11.78
CA TYR A 16 1.66 -0.65 -11.57
C TYR A 16 0.93 0.65 -11.93
N VAL A 17 1.63 1.76 -12.16
CA VAL A 17 1.03 3.08 -12.41
C VAL A 17 0.13 3.09 -13.66
N ARG A 18 0.51 2.32 -14.68
CA ARG A 18 -0.22 2.23 -15.97
C ARG A 18 -1.09 0.97 -16.07
N ARG A 19 -1.11 0.11 -15.04
CA ARG A 19 -1.93 -1.11 -15.07
C ARG A 19 -3.39 -0.76 -14.79
N LYS A 20 -4.28 -1.23 -15.65
CA LYS A 20 -5.72 -1.08 -15.42
C LYS A 20 -6.14 -1.97 -14.24
N PRO A 21 -6.82 -1.42 -13.22
CA PRO A 21 -7.30 -2.22 -12.10
C PRO A 21 -8.38 -3.22 -12.53
N PRO A 22 -8.38 -4.46 -12.02
CA PRO A 22 -9.34 -5.50 -12.41
C PRO A 22 -10.67 -5.41 -11.65
N PHE A 23 -11.28 -4.22 -11.58
CA PHE A 23 -12.49 -3.98 -10.75
C PHE A 23 -13.78 -4.64 -11.29
N GLY A 24 -13.79 -5.14 -12.52
CA GLY A 24 -14.96 -5.82 -13.11
C GLY A 24 -16.16 -4.89 -13.34
N PHE A 25 -17.33 -5.49 -13.60
CA PHE A 25 -18.64 -4.81 -13.68
C PHE A 25 -18.70 -3.55 -14.55
N ASN A 26 -18.03 -3.56 -15.70
CA ASN A 26 -18.01 -2.45 -16.67
C ASN A 26 -17.70 -1.06 -16.05
N GLY A 27 -16.84 -1.01 -15.02
CA GLY A 27 -16.43 0.24 -14.36
C GLY A 27 -17.19 0.59 -13.09
N LEU A 28 -18.28 -0.12 -12.74
CA LEU A 28 -18.98 0.10 -11.47
C LEU A 28 -18.07 -0.13 -10.26
N GLY A 29 -17.21 -1.15 -10.32
CA GLY A 29 -16.24 -1.43 -9.26
C GLY A 29 -15.22 -0.30 -9.08
N GLU A 30 -14.85 0.39 -10.16
CA GLU A 30 -13.95 1.55 -10.10
C GLU A 30 -14.63 2.74 -9.42
N LEU A 31 -15.90 3.00 -9.72
CA LEU A 31 -16.69 4.04 -9.06
C LEU A 31 -16.84 3.76 -7.55
N VAL A 32 -17.15 2.51 -7.19
CA VAL A 32 -17.23 2.10 -5.78
C VAL A 32 -15.87 2.27 -5.10
N TYR A 33 -14.77 1.86 -5.74
CA TYR A 33 -13.44 2.09 -5.21
C TYR A 33 -13.16 3.59 -4.94
N MET A 34 -13.44 4.44 -5.93
CA MET A 34 -13.19 5.88 -5.82
C MET A 34 -14.00 6.53 -4.71
N ARG A 35 -15.22 6.07 -4.44
CA ARG A 35 -16.09 6.66 -3.40
C ARG A 35 -15.81 6.14 -1.99
N THR A 36 -15.34 4.89 -1.83
CA THR A 36 -15.22 4.24 -0.50
C THR A 36 -13.80 4.05 0.00
N TYR A 37 -12.84 3.78 -0.88
CA TYR A 37 -11.49 3.36 -0.46
C TYR A 37 -10.40 4.37 -0.82
N SER A 38 -10.61 5.15 -1.89
CA SER A 38 -9.68 6.19 -2.29
C SER A 38 -9.68 7.33 -1.28
N ARG A 39 -8.52 7.63 -0.70
CA ARG A 39 -8.35 8.79 0.20
C ARG A 39 -8.04 10.05 -0.59
N ILE A 40 -8.42 11.19 -0.04
CA ILE A 40 -8.00 12.50 -0.55
C ILE A 40 -6.55 12.73 -0.12
N LYS A 41 -5.68 12.99 -1.08
CA LYS A 41 -4.28 13.37 -0.85
C LYS A 41 -4.18 14.86 -0.52
N ASP A 42 -3.02 15.29 -0.04
CA ASP A 42 -2.76 16.70 0.33
C ASP A 42 -2.99 17.69 -0.84
N ASN A 43 -2.85 17.22 -2.08
CA ASN A 43 -3.14 18.00 -3.27
C ASN A 43 -4.62 18.03 -3.68
N GLY A 44 -5.52 17.56 -2.82
CA GLY A 44 -6.97 17.52 -3.05
C GLY A 44 -7.45 16.44 -4.03
N LYS A 45 -6.54 15.62 -4.58
CA LYS A 45 -6.90 14.54 -5.52
C LYS A 45 -7.05 13.21 -4.80
N ASN A 46 -7.97 12.40 -5.30
CA ASN A 46 -8.15 11.00 -4.88
C ASN A 46 -6.91 10.15 -5.18
N GLU A 47 -6.60 9.22 -4.28
CA GLU A 47 -5.65 8.12 -4.49
C GLU A 47 -6.07 7.25 -5.68
N ARG A 48 -5.11 6.98 -6.56
CA ARG A 48 -5.22 5.95 -7.58
C ARG A 48 -5.05 4.57 -6.95
N TRP A 49 -5.56 3.55 -7.63
CA TRP A 49 -5.58 2.19 -7.09
C TRP A 49 -4.21 1.71 -6.58
N TYR A 50 -3.15 1.89 -7.37
CA TYR A 50 -1.80 1.47 -6.98
C TYR A 50 -1.28 2.22 -5.74
N GLU A 51 -1.71 3.47 -5.50
CA GLU A 51 -1.35 4.26 -4.32
C GLU A 51 -2.02 3.67 -3.08
N THR A 52 -3.31 3.32 -3.18
CA THR A 52 -4.03 2.65 -2.09
C THR A 52 -3.43 1.28 -1.78
N VAL A 53 -3.11 0.46 -2.79
CA VAL A 53 -2.45 -0.85 -2.58
C VAL A 53 -1.09 -0.66 -1.90
N ARG A 54 -0.26 0.27 -2.38
CA ARG A 54 1.03 0.58 -1.77
C ARG A 54 0.86 0.93 -0.29
N ARG A 55 -0.04 1.87 0.02
CA ARG A 55 -0.30 2.31 1.40
C ARG A 55 -0.73 1.16 2.31
N VAL A 56 -1.64 0.31 1.84
CA VAL A 56 -2.12 -0.85 2.62
C VAL A 56 -0.98 -1.82 2.89
N VAL A 57 -0.23 -2.20 1.84
CA VAL A 57 0.90 -3.14 1.97
C VAL A 57 1.98 -2.57 2.90
N GLU A 58 2.44 -1.34 2.67
CA GLU A 58 3.45 -0.70 3.52
C GLU A 58 2.98 -0.56 4.98
N GLY A 59 1.69 -0.26 5.20
CA GLY A 59 1.09 -0.22 6.52
C GLY A 59 1.15 -1.58 7.22
N THR A 60 0.69 -2.64 6.57
CA THR A 60 0.69 -4.00 7.13
C THR A 60 2.10 -4.48 7.46
N TYR A 61 3.05 -4.36 6.53
CA TYR A 61 4.44 -4.78 6.76
C TYR A 61 5.14 -3.93 7.81
N THR A 62 4.79 -2.64 7.93
CA THR A 62 5.31 -1.80 9.02
C THR A 62 4.82 -2.30 10.38
N MET A 63 3.53 -2.62 10.52
CA MET A 63 2.98 -3.16 11.77
C MET A 63 3.64 -4.50 12.13
N GLN A 64 3.82 -5.38 11.15
CA GLN A 64 4.50 -6.66 11.33
C GLN A 64 5.98 -6.47 11.73
N MET A 65 6.70 -5.60 11.04
CA MET A 65 8.10 -5.29 11.33
C MET A 65 8.25 -4.74 12.75
N ASN A 66 7.36 -3.86 13.19
CA ASN A 66 7.37 -3.33 14.55
C ASN A 66 7.18 -4.46 15.57
N TRP A 67 6.19 -5.34 15.38
CA TRP A 67 5.95 -6.46 16.26
C TRP A 67 7.16 -7.40 16.36
N ILE A 68 7.76 -7.78 15.22
CA ILE A 68 8.94 -8.66 15.18
C ILE A 68 10.15 -8.02 15.89
N ASN A 69 10.36 -6.71 15.69
CA ASN A 69 11.46 -5.99 16.32
C ASN A 69 11.27 -5.84 17.84
N GLU A 70 10.03 -5.57 18.29
CA GLU A 70 9.68 -5.48 19.71
C GLU A 70 9.93 -6.82 20.44
N HIS A 71 9.68 -7.94 19.76
CA HIS A 71 9.88 -9.29 20.31
C HIS A 71 11.26 -9.88 20.01
N GLN A 72 12.17 -9.11 19.41
CA GLN A 72 13.55 -9.51 19.09
C GLN A 72 13.65 -10.80 18.24
N LEU A 73 12.66 -11.06 17.39
CA LEU A 73 12.57 -12.29 16.59
C LEU A 73 13.45 -12.25 15.32
N GLY A 74 14.07 -11.10 15.02
CA GLY A 74 14.94 -10.90 13.85
C GLY A 74 14.14 -10.67 12.58
N TRP A 75 13.93 -9.40 12.20
CA TRP A 75 13.24 -9.06 10.95
C TRP A 75 14.03 -9.47 9.71
N ASN A 76 13.43 -10.29 8.86
CA ASN A 76 13.96 -10.60 7.53
C ASN A 76 13.20 -9.80 6.45
N ALA A 77 13.85 -8.82 5.81
CA ALA A 77 13.24 -7.99 4.79
C ALA A 77 12.93 -8.71 3.46
N TRP A 78 13.45 -9.93 3.28
CA TRP A 78 13.29 -10.71 2.04
C TRP A 78 12.24 -11.82 2.14
N GLN A 79 11.72 -12.08 3.33
CA GLN A 79 10.68 -13.06 3.56
C GLN A 79 9.52 -12.39 4.28
N ALA A 80 8.34 -12.44 3.67
CA ALA A 80 7.11 -12.17 4.40
C ALA A 80 6.89 -13.34 5.36
N GLN A 81 6.81 -13.06 6.66
CA GLN A 81 6.68 -14.08 7.71
C GLN A 81 5.25 -14.18 8.24
#